data_AF-A0A258WLM5-F1
#
_entry.id   AF-A0A258WLM5-F1
#
_cell.length_a   1.000
_cell.length_b   1.000
_cell.length_c   1.000
_cell.angle_alpha   90.00
_cell.angle_beta   90.00
_cell.angle_gamma   90.00
#
_symmetry.space_group_name_H-M   'P 1'
#
loop_
_entity.id
_entity.type
_entity.pdbx_description
1 polymer ?
#
loop_
_entity_poly.entity_id
_entity_poly.type
_entity_poly.pdbx_seq_one_letter_code
_entity_poly.pdbx_strand_id
1 'polypeptide(L)'
;MINYQQEENLSVDEFKSVLLNSTLGERRPIEEPERLSEMLKHANLILTARDNGKLIGIARSLTDFVFCTYLSDLAVDEKYQKMGIGKELVRQTKLATPGAKLILLSAPKAVNYYPKIGMTKWDQCFVLDNIDDLR
;
A
#
# COMPACT_ATOMS: atom_id res chain seq x y z
N MET A 1 1.73 19.83 -8.71
CA MET A 1 0.43 19.21 -9.07
C MET A 1 0.65 17.72 -8.89
N ILE A 2 -0.23 17.04 -8.15
CA ILE A 2 -0.02 15.63 -7.85
C ILE A 2 -0.50 14.79 -9.04
N ASN A 3 0.41 14.02 -9.62
CA ASN A 3 0.12 13.06 -10.68
C ASN A 3 -0.06 11.67 -10.09
N TYR A 4 -1.05 10.91 -10.59
CA TYR A 4 -1.31 9.53 -10.20
C TYR A 4 -1.12 8.62 -11.40
N GLN A 5 -0.37 7.54 -11.23
CA GLN A 5 -0.06 6.63 -12.33
C GLN A 5 0.15 5.20 -11.82
N GLN A 6 -0.02 4.23 -12.72
CA GLN A 6 0.43 2.86 -12.50
C GLN A 6 1.89 2.74 -12.93
N GLU A 7 2.70 2.04 -12.12
CA GLU A 7 4.11 1.79 -12.42
C GLU A 7 4.42 0.31 -12.36
N GLU A 8 5.20 -0.18 -13.32
CA GLU A 8 5.68 -1.57 -13.36
C GLU A 8 7.10 -1.70 -12.79
N ASN A 9 7.90 -0.63 -12.91
CA ASN A 9 9.33 -0.62 -12.56
C ASN A 9 9.64 0.52 -11.59
N LEU A 10 9.19 0.40 -10.34
CA LEU A 10 9.49 1.37 -9.29
C LEU A 10 10.90 1.14 -8.74
N SER A 11 11.67 2.21 -8.52
CA SER A 11 12.98 2.13 -7.88
C SER A 11 12.85 1.68 -6.41
N VAL A 12 13.74 0.77 -5.98
CA VAL A 12 13.86 0.35 -4.58
C VAL A 12 14.17 1.53 -3.67
N ASP A 13 14.99 2.47 -4.12
CA ASP A 13 15.37 3.66 -3.34
C ASP A 13 14.19 4.62 -3.17
N GLU A 14 13.40 4.82 -4.22
CA GLU A 14 12.17 5.63 -4.13
C GLU A 14 11.16 4.98 -3.20
N PHE A 15 10.98 3.66 -3.32
CA PHE A 15 10.10 2.90 -2.44
C PHE A 15 10.56 2.96 -0.97
N LYS A 16 11.85 2.74 -0.69
CA LYS A 16 12.43 2.89 0.64
C LYS A 16 12.22 4.31 1.17
N SER A 17 12.45 5.32 0.34
CA SER A 17 12.30 6.73 0.71
C SER A 17 10.87 7.09 1.09
N VAL A 18 9.85 6.67 0.33
CA VAL A 18 8.45 6.96 0.69
C VAL A 18 8.00 6.18 1.93
N LEU A 19 8.52 4.98 2.16
CA LEU A 19 8.27 4.23 3.40
C LEU A 19 8.84 4.95 4.61
N LEU A 20 10.10 5.40 4.54
CA LEU A 20 10.81 6.14 5.60
C LEU A 20 10.15 7.49 5.90
N ASN A 21 9.75 8.22 4.87
CA ASN A 21 9.09 9.52 5.01
C ASN A 21 7.61 9.39 5.42
N SER A 22 7.10 8.18 5.59
CA SER A 22 5.76 7.88 6.07
C SER A 22 5.82 7.17 7.42
N THR A 23 4.66 6.92 8.01
CA THR A 23 4.58 6.10 9.22
C THR A 23 4.67 4.59 8.96
N LEU A 24 4.81 4.14 7.71
CA LEU A 24 4.78 2.72 7.35
C LEU A 24 6.15 2.04 7.47
N GLY A 25 7.26 2.81 7.48
CA GLY A 25 8.62 2.28 7.60
C GLY A 25 8.85 1.37 8.82
N GLU A 26 8.23 1.69 9.96
CA GLU A 26 8.28 0.88 11.21
C GLU A 26 7.79 -0.58 11.03
N ARG A 27 7.01 -0.86 9.98
CA ARG A 27 6.36 -2.16 9.74
C ARG A 27 6.90 -2.89 8.52
N ARG A 28 7.98 -2.40 7.92
CA ARG A 28 8.56 -2.92 6.68
C ARG A 28 10.05 -3.19 6.84
N PRO A 29 10.61 -4.11 6.05
CA PRO A 29 12.02 -4.47 6.13
C PRO A 29 12.88 -3.40 5.42
N ILE A 30 12.82 -2.16 5.89
CA ILE A 30 13.45 -0.99 5.26
C ILE A 30 14.99 -1.07 5.23
N GLU A 31 15.59 -1.88 6.09
CA GLU A 31 17.03 -2.15 6.12
C GLU A 31 17.44 -3.36 5.27
N GLU A 32 16.49 -4.03 4.61
CA GLU A 32 16.75 -5.20 3.75
C GLU A 32 16.44 -4.84 2.28
N PRO A 33 17.36 -4.17 1.54
CA PRO A 33 17.09 -3.69 0.18
C PRO A 33 16.73 -4.80 -0.80
N GLU A 34 17.33 -5.98 -0.67
CA GLU A 34 16.99 -7.16 -1.49
C GLU A 34 15.54 -7.59 -1.26
N ARG A 35 15.08 -7.55 -0.01
CA ARG A 35 13.70 -7.90 0.34
C ARG A 35 12.70 -6.87 -0.19
N LEU A 36 13.05 -5.57 -0.15
CA LEU A 36 12.25 -4.52 -0.79
C LEU A 36 12.18 -4.69 -2.31
N SER A 37 13.28 -5.09 -2.95
CA SER A 37 13.33 -5.40 -4.38
C SER A 37 12.37 -6.54 -4.74
N GLU A 38 12.42 -7.65 -4.00
CA GLU A 38 11.52 -8.78 -4.23
C GLU A 38 10.04 -8.41 -3.95
N MET A 39 9.77 -7.58 -2.94
CA MET A 39 8.41 -7.05 -2.69
C MET A 39 7.85 -6.26 -3.87
N LEU A 40 8.67 -5.48 -4.57
CA LEU A 40 8.28 -4.73 -5.75
C LEU A 40 8.10 -5.64 -6.96
N LYS A 41 9.09 -6.51 -7.22
CA LYS A 41 9.10 -7.47 -8.33
C LYS A 41 7.87 -8.39 -8.35
N HIS A 42 7.40 -8.82 -7.18
CA HIS A 42 6.25 -9.72 -7.08
C HIS A 42 4.90 -8.99 -6.92
N ALA A 43 4.90 -7.68 -6.70
CA ALA A 43 3.67 -6.91 -6.75
C ALA A 43 3.22 -6.79 -8.21
N ASN A 44 1.95 -7.07 -8.46
CA ASN A 44 1.38 -7.01 -9.81
C ASN A 44 0.44 -5.81 -10.02
N LEU A 45 0.35 -4.92 -9.03
CA LEU A 45 -0.34 -3.64 -9.14
C LEU A 45 0.31 -2.60 -8.20
N ILE A 46 0.96 -1.60 -8.78
CA ILE A 46 1.56 -0.48 -8.03
C ILE A 46 0.99 0.83 -8.58
N LEU A 47 0.31 1.59 -7.72
CA LEU A 47 -0.15 2.94 -8.03
C LEU A 47 0.71 3.92 -7.24
N THR A 48 1.17 4.98 -7.89
CA THR A 48 2.00 6.01 -7.28
C THR A 48 1.31 7.37 -7.31
N ALA A 49 1.66 8.21 -6.34
CA ALA A 49 1.38 9.64 -6.34
C ALA A 49 2.71 10.38 -6.40
N ARG A 50 2.89 11.24 -7.41
CA ARG A 50 4.12 12.00 -7.62
C ARG A 50 3.84 13.49 -7.62
N ASP A 51 4.69 14.28 -6.96
CA ASP A 51 4.69 15.74 -7.07
C ASP A 51 6.04 16.20 -7.62
N ASN A 52 6.02 16.84 -8.78
CA ASN A 52 7.20 17.25 -9.54
C ASN A 52 8.23 16.12 -9.72
N GLY A 53 7.73 14.90 -10.04
CA GLY A 53 8.55 13.71 -10.23
C GLY A 53 8.92 12.96 -8.95
N LYS A 54 8.89 13.60 -7.77
CA LYS A 54 9.16 12.95 -6.49
C LYS A 54 8.01 12.00 -6.13
N LEU A 55 8.33 10.75 -5.79
CA LEU A 55 7.38 9.82 -5.16
C LEU A 55 6.97 10.34 -3.77
N ILE A 56 5.68 10.67 -3.61
CA ILE A 56 5.11 11.15 -2.34
C ILE A 56 4.03 10.23 -1.77
N GLY A 57 3.59 9.23 -2.54
CA GLY A 57 2.70 8.20 -2.05
C GLY A 57 2.69 6.97 -2.95
N ILE A 58 2.35 5.82 -2.37
CA ILE A 58 2.30 4.53 -3.04
C ILE A 58 1.15 3.68 -2.51
N ALA A 59 0.51 2.95 -3.41
CA ALA A 59 -0.35 1.81 -3.13
C ALA A 59 0.18 0.57 -3.85
N ARG A 60 0.81 -0.35 -3.11
CA ARG A 60 1.35 -1.62 -3.63
C ARG A 60 0.40 -2.76 -3.28
N SER A 61 -0.03 -3.51 -4.29
CA SER A 61 -1.03 -4.55 -4.16
C SER A 61 -0.64 -5.87 -4.84
N LEU A 62 -1.27 -6.95 -4.36
CA LEU A 62 -1.32 -8.26 -5.00
C LEU A 62 -2.77 -8.54 -5.41
N THR A 63 -3.02 -8.93 -6.64
CA THR A 63 -4.39 -9.15 -7.12
C THR A 63 -4.50 -10.20 -8.23
N ASP A 64 -5.64 -10.89 -8.29
CA ASP A 64 -6.05 -11.67 -9.47
C ASP A 64 -6.90 -10.86 -10.46
N PHE A 65 -7.08 -9.56 -10.18
CA PHE A 65 -7.89 -8.57 -10.91
C PHE A 65 -9.40 -8.83 -10.95
N VAL A 66 -9.87 -10.01 -10.51
CA VAL A 66 -11.26 -10.45 -10.70
C VAL A 66 -12.00 -10.72 -9.40
N PHE A 67 -11.32 -11.16 -8.34
CA PHE A 67 -11.95 -11.60 -7.10
C PHE A 67 -11.33 -10.98 -5.85
N CYS A 68 -9.99 -10.87 -5.78
CA CYS A 68 -9.33 -10.26 -4.63
C CYS A 68 -8.16 -9.33 -5.00
N THR A 69 -8.03 -8.26 -4.22
CA THR A 69 -6.90 -7.34 -4.23
C THR A 69 -6.46 -7.12 -2.80
N TYR A 70 -5.28 -7.60 -2.44
CA TYR A 70 -4.64 -7.26 -1.18
C TYR A 70 -3.79 -6.00 -1.36
N LEU A 71 -4.26 -4.88 -0.81
CA LEU A 71 -3.51 -3.63 -0.71
C LEU A 71 -2.51 -3.77 0.45
N SER A 72 -1.33 -4.29 0.11
CA SER A 72 -0.28 -4.62 1.07
C SER A 72 0.36 -3.37 1.66
N ASP A 73 0.64 -2.36 0.83
CA ASP A 73 1.17 -1.08 1.28
C ASP A 73 0.30 0.07 0.83
N LEU A 74 0.01 0.97 1.78
CA LEU A 74 -0.52 2.30 1.50
C LEU A 74 0.30 3.29 2.33
N ALA A 75 1.19 4.02 1.67
CA ALA A 75 2.06 5.00 2.30
C ALA A 75 1.94 6.35 1.61
N VAL A 76 1.94 7.42 2.41
CA VAL A 76 1.99 8.81 1.96
C VAL A 76 2.99 9.54 2.84
N ASP A 77 3.94 10.24 2.21
CA ASP A 77 4.90 11.12 2.88
C ASP A 77 4.16 12.03 3.87
N GLU A 78 4.62 12.10 5.12
CA GLU A 78 3.96 12.83 6.20
C GLU A 78 3.66 14.28 5.85
N LYS A 79 4.53 14.91 5.05
CA LYS A 79 4.36 16.30 4.60
C LYS A 79 3.17 16.48 3.64
N TYR A 80 2.71 15.39 3.03
CA TYR A 80 1.62 15.35 2.06
C TYR A 80 0.37 14.64 2.59
N GLN A 81 0.39 14.19 3.85
CA GLN A 81 -0.79 13.60 4.48
C GLN A 81 -1.90 14.62 4.68
N LYS A 82 -3.13 14.13 4.88
CA LYS A 82 -4.36 14.95 5.02
C LYS A 82 -4.75 15.76 3.77
N MET A 83 -4.03 15.60 2.66
CA MET A 83 -4.38 16.19 1.35
C MET A 83 -5.27 15.27 0.47
N GLY A 84 -5.76 14.15 1.02
CA GLY A 84 -6.61 13.20 0.28
C GLY A 84 -5.86 12.17 -0.58
N ILE A 85 -4.52 12.22 -0.64
CA ILE A 85 -3.70 11.32 -1.46
C ILE A 85 -3.95 9.83 -1.15
N GLY A 86 -3.98 9.46 0.12
CA GLY A 86 -4.21 8.06 0.51
C GLY A 86 -5.58 7.55 0.06
N LYS A 87 -6.62 8.41 0.09
CA LYS A 87 -7.96 8.08 -0.39
C LYS A 87 -7.96 7.92 -1.91
N GLU A 88 -7.24 8.81 -2.60
CA GLU A 88 -7.12 8.77 -4.06
C GLU A 88 -6.36 7.53 -4.53
N LEU A 89 -5.27 7.14 -3.86
CA LEU A 89 -4.56 5.90 -4.14
C LEU A 89 -5.48 4.67 -3.97
N VAL A 90 -6.26 4.60 -2.89
CA VAL A 90 -7.27 3.54 -2.70
C VAL A 90 -8.29 3.53 -3.83
N ARG A 91 -8.76 4.71 -4.27
CA ARG A 91 -9.70 4.84 -5.40
C ARG A 91 -9.09 4.30 -6.70
N GLN A 92 -7.86 4.68 -7.02
CA GLN A 92 -7.15 4.23 -8.22
C GLN A 92 -6.92 2.72 -8.20
N THR A 93 -6.50 2.17 -7.06
CA THR A 93 -6.38 0.71 -6.90
C THR A 93 -7.71 0.01 -7.15
N LYS A 94 -8.81 0.53 -6.62
CA LYS A 94 -10.13 -0.08 -6.82
C LYS A 94 -10.64 0.05 -8.27
N LEU A 95 -10.30 1.14 -8.97
CA LEU A 95 -10.61 1.31 -10.38
C LEU A 95 -9.81 0.37 -11.28
N ALA A 96 -8.57 0.07 -10.92
CA ALA A 96 -7.77 -0.94 -11.61
C ALA A 96 -8.30 -2.37 -11.40
N THR A 97 -9.04 -2.61 -10.32
CA THR A 97 -9.61 -3.93 -9.98
C THR A 97 -11.12 -3.85 -9.62
N PRO A 98 -11.98 -3.45 -10.58
CA PRO A 98 -13.37 -3.13 -10.27
C PRO A 98 -14.18 -4.33 -9.78
N GLY A 99 -13.88 -5.54 -10.26
CA GLY A 99 -14.51 -6.79 -9.81
C GLY A 99 -13.96 -7.36 -8.49
N ALA A 100 -12.70 -7.06 -8.17
CA ALA A 100 -12.03 -7.67 -7.03
C ALA A 100 -12.33 -6.99 -5.69
N LYS A 101 -12.46 -7.75 -4.61
CA LYS A 101 -12.57 -7.21 -3.25
C LYS A 101 -11.22 -6.61 -2.82
N LEU A 102 -11.22 -5.32 -2.48
CA LEU A 102 -10.03 -4.64 -1.95
C LEU A 102 -9.92 -4.87 -0.43
N ILE A 103 -8.83 -5.48 0.01
CA ILE A 103 -8.57 -5.92 1.39
C ILE A 103 -7.23 -5.33 1.86
N LEU A 104 -7.13 -4.95 3.13
CA LEU A 104 -5.88 -4.48 3.73
C LEU A 104 -5.78 -4.85 5.21
N LEU A 105 -4.56 -4.86 5.74
CA LEU A 105 -4.28 -5.00 7.16
C LEU A 105 -3.85 -3.65 7.76
N SER A 106 -4.80 -2.97 8.42
CA SER A 106 -4.56 -1.64 8.96
C SER A 106 -3.44 -1.62 10.00
N ALA A 107 -2.59 -0.59 9.96
CA ALA A 107 -1.73 -0.27 11.11
C ALA A 107 -2.59 0.17 12.31
N PRO A 108 -2.15 -0.05 13.57
CA PRO A 108 -2.87 0.43 14.75
C PRO A 108 -3.19 1.94 14.68
N LYS A 109 -2.23 2.74 14.24
CA LYS A 109 -2.37 4.21 14.06
C LYS A 109 -3.41 4.59 12.98
N ALA A 110 -3.80 3.68 12.09
CA ALA A 110 -4.67 3.94 10.94
C ALA A 110 -6.04 3.23 11.01
N VAL A 111 -6.36 2.49 12.08
CA VAL A 111 -7.61 1.69 12.16
C VAL A 111 -8.87 2.53 11.94
N ASN A 112 -8.87 3.76 12.46
CA ASN A 112 -10.00 4.68 12.35
C ASN A 112 -10.02 5.49 11.03
N TYR A 113 -9.01 5.36 10.17
CA TYR A 113 -8.94 6.07 8.90
C TYR A 113 -9.82 5.41 7.84
N TYR A 114 -9.74 4.08 7.69
CA TYR A 114 -10.41 3.35 6.62
C TYR A 114 -11.95 3.45 6.65
N PRO A 115 -12.62 3.37 7.81
CA PRO A 115 -14.07 3.62 7.88
C PRO A 115 -14.47 5.02 7.42
N LYS A 116 -13.65 6.04 7.70
CA LYS A 116 -13.93 7.43 7.29
C LYS A 116 -13.89 7.65 5.78
N ILE A 117 -13.18 6.78 5.05
CA ILE A 117 -13.12 6.82 3.59
C ILE A 117 -14.07 5.80 2.92
N GLY A 118 -14.96 5.17 3.69
CA GLY A 118 -16.02 4.30 3.18
C GLY A 118 -15.66 2.81 3.11
N MET A 119 -14.56 2.37 3.73
CA MET A 119 -14.24 0.94 3.83
C MET A 119 -14.89 0.31 5.06
N THR A 120 -15.36 -0.93 4.92
CA THR A 120 -15.97 -1.68 6.04
C THR A 120 -14.91 -2.49 6.79
N LYS A 121 -14.91 -2.41 8.12
CA LYS A 121 -14.06 -3.25 8.97
C LYS A 121 -14.53 -4.72 8.89
N TRP A 122 -13.60 -5.65 8.83
CA TRP A 122 -13.87 -7.09 8.80
C TRP A 122 -13.19 -7.77 9.99
N ASP A 123 -13.97 -8.29 10.94
CA ASP A 123 -13.45 -8.85 12.19
C ASP A 123 -12.93 -10.30 12.04
N GLN A 124 -13.29 -11.01 10.96
CA GLN A 124 -12.93 -12.40 10.74
C GLN A 124 -11.58 -12.55 9.99
N CYS A 125 -10.59 -11.74 10.36
CA CYS A 125 -9.23 -11.83 9.80
C CYS A 125 -8.33 -12.65 10.72
N PHE A 126 -7.62 -13.62 10.15
CA PHE A 126 -6.66 -14.47 10.85
C PHE A 126 -5.31 -14.35 10.16
N VAL A 127 -4.24 -14.36 10.93
CA VAL A 127 -2.85 -14.32 10.46
C VAL A 127 -2.09 -15.47 11.07
N LEU A 128 -1.06 -15.94 10.35
CA LEU A 128 -0.12 -16.95 10.81
C LEU A 128 1.27 -16.44 10.48
N ASP A 129 2.05 -16.09 11.49
CA ASP A 129 3.40 -15.55 11.31
C ASP A 129 4.45 -16.66 11.39
N ASN A 130 4.26 -17.64 12.26
CA ASN A 130 5.13 -18.80 12.40
C ASN A 130 4.37 -20.09 12.08
N ILE A 131 5.01 -21.00 11.34
CA ILE A 131 4.49 -22.33 11.04
C ILE A 131 4.24 -23.14 12.32
N ASP A 132 5.03 -22.93 13.36
CA ASP A 132 4.93 -23.64 14.63
C ASP A 132 3.68 -23.26 15.45
N ASP A 133 2.97 -22.19 15.08
CA ASP A 133 1.71 -21.79 15.72
C ASP A 133 0.52 -22.64 15.24
N LEU A 134 0.71 -23.44 14.18
CA LEU A 134 -0.29 -24.42 13.74
C LEU A 134 -0.38 -25.57 14.75
N ARG A 135 -1.61 -25.91 15.12
CA ARG A 135 -1.94 -26.99 16.05
C ARG A 135 -2.51 -28.20 15.32
#